data_AF-A0A0F3K834-F1
#
_entry.id   AF-A0A0F3K834-F1
#
_cell.length_a   1.000
_cell.length_b   1.000
_cell.length_c   1.000
_cell.angle_alpha   90.00
_cell.angle_beta   90.00
_cell.angle_gamma   90.00
#
_symmetry.space_group_name_H-M   'P 1'
#
loop_
_entity.id
_entity.type
_entity.pdbx_description
1 polymer ?
#
loop_
_entity_poly.entity_id
_entity_poly.type
_entity_poly.pdbx_seq_one_letter_code
_entity_poly.pdbx_strand_id
1 'polypeptide(L)'
;MPSRTTRPITLAGPDAAAFANAQLSSDVLSLGTGRWQWSGWLDPKGRVRALLQVARVADDRFVVVPRGGDGETLANDLKRFVFRSKVTITLGDALHIADGDARDDMHAFEHDDGTLVLGEGDASIFIGARDDNDAWRAR
;
A
#
# COMPACT_ATOMS: atom_id res chain seq x y z
N MET A 1 -20.50 -6.14 -3.24
CA MET A 1 -19.45 -6.66 -2.34
C MET A 1 -18.19 -5.84 -2.57
N PRO A 2 -17.43 -5.46 -1.54
CA PRO A 2 -16.12 -4.83 -1.77
C PRO A 2 -15.26 -5.77 -2.62
N SER A 3 -14.49 -5.21 -3.55
CA SER A 3 -13.56 -6.01 -4.34
C SER A 3 -12.59 -6.71 -3.39
N ARG A 4 -12.44 -8.03 -3.53
CA ARG A 4 -11.40 -8.80 -2.83
C ARG A 4 -10.06 -8.70 -3.53
N THR A 5 -9.95 -7.83 -4.53
CA THR A 5 -8.72 -7.55 -5.25
C THR A 5 -8.34 -6.08 -5.18
N THR A 6 -7.04 -5.82 -5.22
CA THR A 6 -6.43 -4.48 -5.27
C THR A 6 -5.22 -4.50 -6.18
N ARG A 7 -4.82 -3.32 -6.67
CA ARG A 7 -3.57 -3.15 -7.41
C ARG A 7 -2.67 -2.23 -6.59
N PRO A 8 -1.64 -2.76 -5.91
CA PRO A 8 -0.74 -1.94 -5.12
C PRO A 8 0.09 -1.03 -6.02
N ILE A 9 0.51 0.11 -5.47
CA ILE A 9 1.36 1.08 -6.14
C ILE A 9 2.65 1.18 -5.36
N THR A 10 3.77 0.86 -6.00
CA THR A 10 5.09 0.97 -5.39
C THR A 10 5.69 2.33 -5.72
N LEU A 11 6.11 3.05 -4.68
CA LEU A 11 6.90 4.27 -4.77
C LEU A 11 8.33 3.94 -4.35
N ALA A 12 9.29 4.10 -5.27
CA ALA A 12 10.68 3.73 -5.02
C ALA A 12 11.65 4.84 -5.43
N GLY A 13 12.70 5.05 -4.64
CA GLY A 13 13.76 6.03 -4.89
C GLY A 13 13.96 7.01 -3.72
N PRO A 14 15.06 7.78 -3.74
CA PRO A 14 15.46 8.61 -2.60
C PRO A 14 14.46 9.72 -2.23
N ASP A 15 13.60 10.14 -3.19
CA ASP A 15 12.56 11.13 -2.92
C ASP A 15 11.19 10.49 -2.60
N ALA A 16 11.10 9.16 -2.47
CA ALA A 16 9.82 8.46 -2.28
C ALA A 16 9.09 8.88 -1.01
N ALA A 17 9.80 9.04 0.12
CA ALA A 17 9.21 9.46 1.38
C ALA A 17 8.65 10.90 1.30
N ALA A 18 9.45 11.84 0.77
CA ALA A 18 9.05 13.23 0.60
C ALA A 18 7.88 13.37 -0.40
N PHE A 19 7.92 12.61 -1.50
CA PHE A 19 6.84 12.57 -2.48
C PHE A 19 5.55 12.02 -1.86
N ALA A 20 5.61 10.88 -1.17
CA ALA A 20 4.44 10.29 -0.52
C ALA A 20 3.85 11.25 0.53
N ASN A 21 4.67 11.88 1.36
CA ASN A 21 4.21 12.86 2.36
C ASN A 21 3.54 14.09 1.73
N ALA A 22 3.96 14.51 0.53
CA ALA A 22 3.36 15.64 -0.17
C ALA A 22 2.02 15.30 -0.85
N GLN A 23 1.80 14.02 -1.20
CA GLN A 23 0.59 13.58 -1.89
C GLN A 23 -0.47 13.05 -0.94
N LEU A 24 -0.07 12.43 0.18
CA LEU A 24 -0.97 11.72 1.08
C LEU A 24 -1.31 12.55 2.32
N SER A 25 -2.44 12.26 2.96
CA SER A 25 -2.97 13.08 4.07
C SER A 25 -2.43 12.71 5.46
N SER A 26 -1.52 11.74 5.56
CA SER A 26 -0.90 11.29 6.81
C SER A 26 0.57 11.72 6.87
N ASP A 27 1.15 11.76 8.07
CA ASP A 27 2.58 11.98 8.25
C ASP A 27 3.37 10.72 7.82
N VAL A 28 3.85 10.72 6.57
CA VAL A 28 4.60 9.58 6.01
C VAL A 28 6.07 9.62 6.47
N LEU A 29 6.58 10.78 6.87
CA LEU A 29 7.98 10.93 7.26
C LEU A 29 8.28 10.28 8.62
N SER A 30 7.28 10.18 9.51
CA SER A 30 7.40 9.45 10.78
C SER A 30 7.21 7.94 10.64
N LEU A 31 6.82 7.43 9.46
CA LEU A 31 6.63 6.00 9.24
C LEU A 31 7.98 5.27 9.18
N GLY A 32 8.24 4.46 10.21
CA GLY A 32 9.44 3.60 10.28
C GLY A 32 9.44 2.50 9.24
N THR A 33 10.63 2.07 8.80
CA THR A 33 10.78 0.87 7.95
C THR A 33 10.22 -0.35 8.68
N GLY A 34 9.50 -1.20 7.95
CA GLY A 34 8.80 -2.36 8.51
C GLY A 34 7.46 -2.03 9.17
N ARG A 35 6.92 -0.82 8.92
CA ARG A 35 5.62 -0.38 9.44
C ARG A 35 4.68 0.04 8.32
N TRP A 36 3.39 0.03 8.62
CA TRP A 36 2.37 0.64 7.76
C TRP A 36 1.44 1.55 8.55
N GLN A 37 0.70 2.40 7.84
CA GLN A 37 -0.34 3.25 8.42
C GLN A 37 -1.48 3.50 7.44
N TRP A 38 -2.61 3.96 7.97
CA TRP A 38 -3.70 4.49 7.15
C TRP A 38 -3.37 5.87 6.59
N SER A 39 -3.82 6.11 5.36
CA SER A 39 -3.77 7.43 4.75
C SER A 39 -4.93 7.65 3.79
N GLY A 40 -5.13 8.91 3.41
CA GLY A 40 -6.08 9.31 2.37
C GLY A 40 -5.36 9.98 1.22
N TRP A 41 -5.87 9.79 0.02
CA TRP A 41 -5.52 10.64 -1.11
C TRP A 41 -6.70 11.54 -1.44
N LEU A 42 -6.47 12.84 -1.42
CA LEU A 42 -7.53 13.86 -1.41
C LEU A 42 -7.52 14.66 -2.71
N ASP A 43 -8.68 15.23 -3.05
CA ASP A 43 -8.75 16.30 -4.04
C ASP A 43 -8.32 17.64 -3.41
N PRO A 44 -8.09 18.70 -4.22
CA PRO A 44 -7.73 20.02 -3.69
C PRO A 44 -8.78 20.68 -2.79
N LYS A 45 -10.01 20.15 -2.73
CA LYS A 45 -11.08 20.61 -1.84
C LYS A 45 -11.14 19.79 -0.54
N GLY A 46 -10.19 18.88 -0.33
CA GLY A 46 -10.11 18.01 0.84
C GLY A 46 -11.04 16.79 0.79
N ARG A 47 -11.64 16.47 -0.36
CA ARG A 47 -12.52 15.29 -0.48
C ARG A 47 -11.68 14.04 -0.67
N VAL A 48 -12.00 13.00 0.08
CA VAL A 48 -11.33 11.70 -0.04
C VAL A 48 -11.62 11.08 -1.40
N ARG A 49 -10.56 10.88 -2.20
CA ARG A 49 -10.62 10.13 -3.47
C ARG A 49 -10.34 8.65 -3.26
N ALA A 50 -9.43 8.31 -2.35
CA ALA A 50 -9.09 6.94 -2.00
C ALA A 50 -8.64 6.82 -0.54
N LEU A 51 -9.03 5.72 0.10
CA LEU A 51 -8.48 5.27 1.38
C LEU A 51 -7.35 4.27 1.11
N LEU A 52 -6.23 4.46 1.79
CA LEU A 52 -4.97 3.79 1.48
C LEU A 52 -4.35 3.16 2.73
N GLN A 53 -3.78 1.98 2.59
CA GLN A 53 -2.76 1.48 3.51
C GLN A 53 -1.39 1.78 2.90
N VAL A 54 -0.51 2.44 3.64
CA VAL A 54 0.82 2.85 3.19
C VAL A 54 1.85 2.09 4.02
N ALA A 55 2.58 1.17 3.40
CA ALA A 55 3.63 0.38 4.03
C ALA A 55 5.01 0.88 3.61
N ARG A 56 5.93 1.01 4.55
CA ARG A 56 7.35 1.26 4.27
C ARG A 56 8.11 -0.05 4.38
N VAL A 57 8.35 -0.69 3.24
CA VAL A 57 8.93 -2.04 3.17
C VAL A 57 10.47 -2.01 3.07
N ALA A 58 11.05 -0.87 2.67
CA ALA A 58 12.47 -0.57 2.79
C ALA A 58 12.67 0.96 2.90
N ASP A 59 13.89 1.42 3.16
CA ASP A 59 14.17 2.83 3.46
C ASP A 59 13.64 3.79 2.38
N ASP A 60 13.85 3.45 1.12
CA ASP A 60 13.41 4.23 -0.06
C ASP A 60 12.31 3.52 -0.86
N ARG A 61 11.54 2.61 -0.22
CA ARG A 61 10.48 1.85 -0.89
C ARG A 61 9.21 1.78 -0.05
N PHE A 62 8.15 2.33 -0.64
CA PHE A 62 6.81 2.33 -0.07
C PHE A 62 5.85 1.57 -0.98
N VAL A 63 4.91 0.84 -0.38
CA VAL A 63 3.80 0.20 -1.09
C VAL A 63 2.50 0.84 -0.61
N VAL A 64 1.75 1.41 -1.54
CA VAL A 64 0.47 2.06 -1.33
C VAL A 64 -0.63 1.14 -1.83
N VAL A 65 -1.52 0.72 -0.94
CA VAL A 65 -2.58 -0.25 -1.22
C VAL A 65 -3.93 0.45 -1.15
N PRO A 66 -4.62 0.65 -2.29
CA PRO A 66 -5.98 1.19 -2.29
C PRO A 66 -6.98 0.20 -1.71
N ARG A 67 -7.83 0.66 -0.79
CA ARG A 67 -8.93 -0.11 -0.21
C ARG A 67 -10.24 0.16 -0.94
N GLY A 68 -10.20 -0.05 -2.25
CA GLY A 68 -11.27 0.23 -3.19
C GLY A 68 -10.91 1.32 -4.19
N GLY A 69 -11.79 1.52 -5.17
CA GLY A 69 -11.55 2.40 -6.31
C GLY A 69 -10.65 1.75 -7.37
N ASP A 70 -10.18 2.56 -8.31
CA ASP A 70 -9.31 2.14 -9.41
C ASP A 70 -7.85 2.52 -9.12
N GLY A 71 -7.04 1.52 -8.77
CA GLY A 71 -5.61 1.69 -8.52
C GLY A 71 -4.82 2.16 -9.74
N GLU A 72 -5.27 1.85 -10.95
CA GLU A 72 -4.62 2.32 -12.18
C GLU A 72 -4.82 3.82 -12.39
N THR A 73 -6.06 4.28 -12.26
CA THR A 73 -6.37 5.71 -12.30
C THR A 73 -5.60 6.47 -11.21
N LEU A 74 -5.54 5.94 -9.98
CA LEU A 74 -4.76 6.53 -8.90
C LEU A 74 -3.26 6.63 -9.25
N ALA A 75 -2.66 5.55 -9.74
CA ALA A 75 -1.24 5.55 -10.13
C ALA A 75 -0.96 6.55 -11.25
N ASN A 76 -1.84 6.61 -12.26
CA ASN A 76 -1.70 7.53 -13.39
C ASN A 76 -1.86 8.99 -12.97
N ASP A 77 -2.73 9.28 -12.02
CA ASP A 77 -2.84 10.63 -11.47
C ASP A 77 -1.63 11.00 -10.60
N LEU A 78 -1.16 10.10 -9.72
CA LEU A 78 0.05 10.33 -8.91
C LEU A 78 1.27 10.65 -9.79
N LYS A 79 1.42 9.97 -10.93
CA LYS A 79 2.50 10.25 -11.90
C LYS A 79 2.50 11.70 -12.40
N ARG A 80 1.36 12.39 -12.44
CA ARG A 80 1.28 13.80 -12.86
C ARG A 80 1.96 14.76 -11.88
N PHE A 81 2.15 14.32 -10.63
CA PHE A 81 2.78 15.11 -9.57
C PHE A 81 4.29 14.85 -9.46
N VAL A 82 4.86 13.95 -10.26
CA VAL A 82 6.30 13.67 -10.27
C VAL A 82 7.02 14.80 -11.02
N PHE A 83 7.36 15.87 -10.29
CA PHE A 83 8.11 16.99 -10.84
C PHE A 83 9.52 17.03 -10.25
N ARG A 84 10.51 16.58 -11.04
CA ARG A 84 11.94 16.50 -10.66
C ARG A 84 12.26 15.58 -9.47
N SER A 85 11.27 15.05 -8.77
CA SER A 85 11.44 14.04 -7.74
C SER A 85 12.04 12.77 -8.32
N LYS A 86 13.09 12.26 -7.68
CA LYS A 86 13.72 10.96 -7.95
C LYS A 86 12.87 9.85 -7.31
N VAL A 87 11.68 9.67 -7.85
CA VAL A 87 10.73 8.61 -7.47
C VAL A 87 10.22 7.91 -8.71
N THR A 88 10.18 6.58 -8.67
CA THR A 88 9.53 5.73 -9.66
C THR A 88 8.21 5.22 -9.09
N ILE A 89 7.16 5.31 -9.89
CA ILE A 89 5.81 4.83 -9.55
C ILE A 89 5.48 3.63 -10.42
N THR A 90 5.41 2.45 -9.80
CA THR A 90 5.07 1.20 -10.47
C THR A 90 3.71 0.72 -10.00
N LEU A 91 2.83 0.39 -10.93
CA LEU A 91 1.53 -0.22 -10.64
C LEU A 91 1.71 -1.74 -10.68
N GLY A 92 1.31 -2.41 -9.60
CA GLY A 92 1.31 -3.86 -9.52
C GLY A 92 0.16 -4.50 -10.31
N ASP A 93 0.25 -5.81 -10.45
CA ASP A 93 -0.84 -6.63 -10.95
C ASP A 93 -2.03 -6.64 -9.99
N ALA A 94 -3.16 -7.20 -10.43
CA ALA A 94 -4.29 -7.41 -9.56
C ALA A 94 -3.96 -8.53 -8.55
N LEU A 95 -3.90 -8.16 -7.28
CA LEU A 95 -3.64 -9.07 -6.16
C LEU A 95 -4.90 -9.26 -5.34
N HIS A 96 -4.98 -10.38 -4.63
CA HIS A 96 -6.09 -10.70 -3.74
C HIS A 96 -5.77 -10.28 -2.31
N ILE A 97 -6.82 -9.85 -1.61
CA ILE A 97 -6.79 -9.51 -0.19
C ILE A 97 -7.40 -10.66 0.60
N ALA A 98 -6.66 -11.15 1.59
CA ALA A 98 -7.10 -12.18 2.52
C ALA A 98 -6.72 -11.80 3.96
N ASP A 99 -7.43 -12.39 4.92
CA ASP A 99 -7.07 -12.29 6.33
C ASP A 99 -6.05 -13.39 6.67
N GLY A 100 -5.23 -13.17 7.69
CA GLY A 100 -4.36 -14.22 8.22
C GLY A 100 -4.01 -14.00 9.69
N ASP A 101 -3.04 -14.80 10.18
CA ASP A 101 -2.73 -14.91 11.60
C ASP A 101 -2.30 -13.58 12.24
N ALA A 102 -2.46 -13.48 13.56
CA ALA A 102 -2.03 -12.34 14.36
C ALA A 102 -0.55 -11.97 14.09
N ARG A 103 -0.30 -10.67 13.94
CA ARG A 103 1.03 -10.08 13.75
C ARG A 103 1.08 -8.77 14.51
N ASP A 104 2.28 -8.35 14.91
CA ASP A 104 2.51 -7.08 15.61
C ASP A 104 1.79 -5.90 14.94
N ASP A 105 1.26 -5.01 15.79
CA ASP A 105 0.43 -3.90 15.33
C ASP A 105 1.21 -2.94 14.42
N MET A 106 0.56 -2.59 13.32
CA MET A 106 1.10 -1.76 12.25
C MET A 106 2.42 -2.31 11.67
N HIS A 107 2.69 -3.61 11.74
CA HIS A 107 3.90 -4.22 11.19
C HIS A 107 3.71 -4.52 9.69
N ALA A 108 4.73 -4.28 8.87
CA ALA A 108 4.67 -4.53 7.45
C ALA A 108 5.95 -5.19 6.95
N PHE A 109 5.80 -6.19 6.10
CA PHE A 109 6.91 -6.79 5.37
C PHE A 109 6.40 -7.40 4.08
N GLU A 110 7.29 -7.56 3.12
CA GLU A 110 7.01 -8.18 1.83
C GLU A 110 7.86 -9.43 1.71
N HIS A 111 7.22 -10.54 1.35
CA HIS A 111 7.89 -11.80 1.06
C HIS A 111 8.59 -11.75 -0.30
N ASP A 112 9.55 -12.65 -0.53
CA ASP A 112 10.30 -12.73 -1.79
C ASP A 112 9.40 -13.04 -3.01
N ASP A 113 8.22 -13.63 -2.77
CA ASP A 113 7.21 -13.90 -3.80
C ASP A 113 6.31 -12.69 -4.12
N GLY A 114 6.55 -11.54 -3.49
CA GLY A 114 5.78 -10.31 -3.65
C GLY A 114 4.53 -10.21 -2.77
N THR A 115 4.28 -11.17 -1.89
CA THR A 115 3.18 -11.10 -0.92
C THR A 115 3.47 -10.06 0.15
N LEU A 116 2.65 -9.01 0.20
CA LEU A 116 2.68 -8.00 1.24
C LEU A 116 1.80 -8.42 2.41
N VAL A 117 2.33 -8.33 3.63
CA VAL A 117 1.59 -8.61 4.87
C VAL A 117 1.55 -7.37 5.74
N LEU A 118 0.36 -7.04 6.22
CA LEU A 118 0.10 -5.89 7.10
C LEU A 118 -0.50 -6.41 8.42
N GLY A 119 0.26 -6.31 9.51
CA GLY A 119 -0.17 -6.70 10.86
C GLY A 119 -1.02 -5.63 11.55
N GLU A 120 -2.06 -6.07 12.25
CA GLU A 120 -3.06 -5.27 12.95
C GLU A 120 -3.14 -5.64 14.46
N GLY A 121 -2.13 -6.32 14.99
CA GLY A 121 -2.05 -6.75 16.38
C GLY A 121 -2.62 -8.15 16.59
N ASP A 122 -3.94 -8.31 16.42
CA ASP A 122 -4.66 -9.58 16.59
C ASP A 122 -5.00 -10.29 15.27
N ALA A 123 -4.77 -9.62 14.15
CA ALA A 123 -4.92 -10.16 12.80
C ALA A 123 -3.83 -9.63 11.88
N SER A 124 -3.82 -10.13 10.64
CA SER A 124 -3.09 -9.50 9.56
C SER A 124 -3.85 -9.59 8.25
N ILE A 125 -3.47 -8.72 7.33
CA ILE A 125 -3.97 -8.68 5.96
C ILE A 125 -2.85 -9.15 5.03
N PHE A 126 -3.15 -10.13 4.20
CA PHE A 126 -2.30 -10.63 3.12
C PHE A 126 -2.75 -10.04 1.79
N ILE A 127 -1.79 -9.56 1.01
CA ILE A 127 -2.00 -9.01 -0.33
C ILE A 127 -1.01 -9.69 -1.25
N GLY A 128 -1.49 -10.62 -2.07
CA GLY A 128 -0.64 -11.45 -2.92
C GLY A 128 -1.40 -12.05 -4.10
N ALA A 129 -0.68 -12.75 -4.98
CA ALA A 129 -1.33 -13.53 -6.02
C ALA A 129 -2.21 -14.59 -5.34
N ARG A 130 -3.41 -14.82 -5.87
CA ARG A 130 -4.24 -15.92 -5.39
C ARG A 130 -3.64 -17.21 -5.92
N ASP A 131 -3.06 -17.99 -5.03
CA ASP A 131 -2.91 -19.42 -5.25
C ASP A 131 -4.33 -19.99 -5.27
N ASP A 132 -4.69 -20.71 -6.33
CA ASP A 132 -5.97 -21.41 -6.50
C ASP A 132 -6.18 -22.53 -5.47
N ASN A 133 -5.17 -22.77 -4.62
CA ASN A 133 -5.31 -23.50 -3.39
C ASN A 133 -6.22 -22.75 -2.41
N ASP A 134 -7.51 -23.06 -2.48
CA ASP A 134 -8.60 -22.66 -1.57
C ASP A 134 -8.40 -23.18 -0.13
N ALA A 135 -7.15 -23.27 0.33
CA ALA A 135 -6.79 -23.44 1.71
C ALA A 135 -7.05 -22.10 2.40
N TRP A 136 -8.31 -21.89 2.82
CA TRP A 136 -8.56 -21.15 4.04
C TRP A 136 -7.59 -21.70 5.08
N ARG A 137 -6.49 -20.99 5.33
CA ARG A 137 -5.65 -21.24 6.50
C ARG A 137 -6.40 -20.70 7.70
N ALA A 138 -7.50 -21.38 8.03
CA ALA A 138 -7.87 -21.56 9.41
C ALA A 138 -6.79 -22.45 10.01
N ARG A 139 -6.19 -21.93 11.08
CA ARG A 139 -5.30 -22.61 12.01
C ARG A 139 -5.61 -24.09 12.22
#